data_AF-A0A1F2RSH8-F1
#
_entry.id   AF-A0A1F2RSH8-F1
#
_cell.length_a   1.000
_cell.length_b   1.000
_cell.length_c   1.000
_cell.angle_alpha   90.00
_cell.angle_beta   90.00
_cell.angle_gamma   90.00
#
_symmetry.space_group_name_H-M   'P 1'
#
loop_
_entity.id
_entity.type
_entity.pdbx_description
1 polymer ?
#
loop_
_entity_poly.entity_id
_entity_poly.type
_entity_poly.pdbx_seq_one_letter_code
_entity_poly.pdbx_strand_id
1 'polypeptide(L)'
;MSTDFTFGPNPASMEKVGVGLVCSVETFRGCTIQIVQRNSGFNGISTNKNGDVRKIEVKSMATNYKWIAISSLVAIDKLFFERDYWIYFVLLPQNYVIMTKGFPFVKRQLSFTPNDDSLEALQEWMKATRKLGRLTGLKFLPKLQLKFPIGLDEIVKRLTENPDDRVWHDSVIEIWQNRDGWKRLYAAVQEEC
;
A
#
# COMPACT_ATOMS: atom_id res chain seq x y z
N MET A 1 -25.52 -27.78 19.38
CA MET A 1 -24.47 -26.73 19.31
C MET A 1 -24.03 -26.64 17.86
N SER A 2 -24.49 -25.63 17.13
CA SER A 2 -24.06 -25.36 15.77
C SER A 2 -22.71 -24.63 15.83
N THR A 3 -21.66 -25.29 15.36
CA THR A 3 -20.37 -24.64 15.10
C THR A 3 -20.49 -23.91 13.77
N ASP A 4 -20.89 -22.64 13.82
CA ASP A 4 -20.74 -21.74 12.68
C ASP A 4 -19.25 -21.49 12.46
N PHE A 5 -18.65 -22.29 11.59
CA PHE A 5 -17.37 -21.95 10.98
C PHE A 5 -17.61 -20.75 10.07
N THR A 6 -17.38 -19.54 10.58
CA THR A 6 -17.20 -18.36 9.75
C THR A 6 -15.91 -18.56 8.96
N PHE A 7 -16.01 -19.21 7.79
CA PHE A 7 -14.97 -19.19 6.77
C PHE A 7 -14.82 -17.75 6.29
N GLY A 8 -13.98 -16.98 6.99
CA GLY A 8 -13.46 -15.73 6.47
C GLY A 8 -12.84 -15.98 5.08
N PRO A 9 -12.95 -15.03 4.14
CA PRO A 9 -12.45 -15.24 2.79
C PRO A 9 -10.96 -15.60 2.82
N ASN A 10 -10.57 -16.61 2.03
CA ASN A 10 -9.18 -17.06 1.91
C ASN A 10 -8.29 -15.84 1.54
N PRO A 11 -7.12 -15.63 2.17
CA PRO A 11 -6.23 -14.52 1.86
C PRO A 11 -5.94 -14.31 0.36
N ALA A 12 -5.78 -15.40 -0.40
CA ALA A 12 -5.57 -15.33 -1.85
C ALA A 12 -6.80 -14.84 -2.62
N SER A 13 -8.01 -15.15 -2.15
CA SER A 13 -9.25 -14.60 -2.72
C SER A 13 -9.43 -13.12 -2.40
N MET A 14 -9.06 -12.70 -1.18
CA MET A 14 -9.10 -11.29 -0.79
C MET A 14 -8.17 -10.43 -1.63
N GLU A 15 -6.93 -10.90 -1.85
CA GLU A 15 -5.97 -10.21 -2.70
C GLU A 15 -6.50 -10.00 -4.12
N LYS A 16 -7.12 -11.04 -4.72
CA LYS A 16 -7.75 -10.94 -6.05
C LYS A 16 -8.86 -9.90 -6.08
N VAL A 17 -9.75 -9.91 -5.08
CA VAL A 17 -10.84 -8.93 -4.97
C VAL A 17 -10.27 -7.51 -4.85
N GLY A 18 -9.27 -7.32 -3.99
CA GLY A 18 -8.67 -6.00 -3.81
C GLY A 18 -7.94 -5.50 -5.05
N VAL A 19 -7.16 -6.35 -5.73
CA VAL A 19 -6.53 -5.99 -7.01
C VAL A 19 -7.58 -5.62 -8.05
N GLY A 20 -8.70 -6.34 -8.11
CA GLY A 20 -9.83 -6.01 -8.99
C GLY A 20 -10.43 -4.63 -8.71
N LEU A 21 -10.67 -4.31 -7.43
CA LEU A 21 -11.17 -2.99 -7.02
C LEU A 21 -10.17 -1.88 -7.35
N VAL A 22 -8.88 -2.10 -7.13
CA VAL A 22 -7.82 -1.14 -7.50
C VAL A 22 -7.79 -0.92 -9.01
N CYS A 23 -7.88 -1.98 -9.82
CA CYS A 23 -7.92 -1.83 -11.27
C CYS A 23 -9.15 -1.03 -11.72
N SER A 24 -10.30 -1.31 -11.10
CA SER A 24 -11.55 -0.64 -11.41
C SER A 24 -11.50 0.86 -11.08
N VAL A 25 -11.02 1.25 -9.89
CA VAL A 25 -10.93 2.68 -9.53
C VAL A 25 -9.89 3.42 -10.37
N GLU A 26 -8.77 2.77 -10.70
CA GLU A 26 -7.74 3.34 -11.58
C GLU A 26 -8.28 3.61 -12.98
N THR A 27 -9.01 2.66 -13.55
CA THR A 27 -9.71 2.81 -14.83
C THR A 27 -10.76 3.91 -14.76
N PHE A 28 -11.53 3.97 -13.67
CA PHE A 28 -12.53 5.02 -13.45
C PHE A 28 -11.90 6.43 -13.39
N ARG A 29 -10.71 6.56 -12.79
CA ARG A 29 -9.90 7.80 -12.80
C ARG A 29 -9.32 8.12 -14.19
N GLY A 30 -9.52 7.25 -15.17
CA GLY A 30 -8.99 7.37 -16.52
C GLY A 30 -7.49 7.07 -16.61
N CYS A 31 -6.96 6.26 -15.69
CA CYS A 31 -5.60 5.75 -15.76
C CYS A 31 -5.57 4.38 -16.44
N THR A 32 -4.46 4.05 -17.07
CA THR A 32 -4.19 2.68 -17.55
C THR A 32 -3.46 1.93 -16.46
N ILE A 33 -3.92 0.72 -16.11
CA ILE A 33 -3.25 -0.13 -15.14
C ILE A 33 -2.88 -1.49 -15.74
N GLN A 34 -1.65 -1.90 -15.52
CA GLN A 34 -1.11 -3.19 -15.95
C GLN A 34 -0.69 -4.00 -14.72
N ILE A 35 -1.19 -5.23 -14.61
CA ILE A 35 -0.75 -6.17 -13.57
C ILE A 35 0.61 -6.74 -13.95
N VAL A 36 1.54 -6.73 -13.01
CA VAL A 36 2.91 -7.20 -13.22
C VAL A 36 3.15 -8.57 -12.59
N GLN A 37 4.31 -9.14 -12.90
CA GLN A 37 4.74 -10.41 -12.31
C GLN A 37 5.00 -10.25 -10.81
N ARG A 38 4.75 -11.31 -10.03
CA ARG A 38 4.90 -11.32 -8.56
C ARG A 38 6.31 -10.97 -8.06
N ASN A 39 7.34 -11.10 -8.89
CA ASN A 39 8.73 -10.79 -8.56
C ASN A 39 9.08 -9.29 -8.70
N SER A 40 8.19 -8.46 -9.26
CA SER A 40 8.42 -7.03 -9.46
C SER A 40 8.45 -6.21 -8.17
N GLY A 41 7.95 -6.77 -7.06
CA GLY A 41 7.89 -6.11 -5.76
C GLY A 41 6.71 -5.15 -5.56
N PHE A 42 5.76 -5.16 -6.50
CA PHE A 42 4.47 -4.46 -6.45
C PHE A 42 3.45 -5.23 -7.31
N ASN A 43 2.16 -4.88 -7.23
CA ASN A 43 1.08 -5.60 -7.94
C ASN A 43 0.80 -5.07 -9.35
N GLY A 44 0.98 -3.77 -9.60
CA GLY A 44 0.75 -3.20 -10.93
C GLY A 44 1.46 -1.88 -11.22
N ILE A 45 1.53 -1.52 -12.49
CA ILE A 45 1.99 -0.22 -12.97
C ILE A 45 0.76 0.56 -13.42
N SER A 46 0.57 1.76 -12.91
CA SER A 46 -0.45 2.66 -13.40
C SER A 46 0.16 3.88 -14.09
N THR A 47 -0.40 4.25 -15.22
CA THR A 47 -0.06 5.43 -16.00
C THR A 47 -1.26 6.37 -16.00
N ASN A 48 -1.07 7.60 -15.51
CA ASN A 48 -2.12 8.63 -15.55
C ASN A 48 -2.27 9.22 -16.97
N LYS A 49 -3.25 10.12 -17.14
CA LYS A 49 -3.52 10.79 -18.43
C LYS A 49 -2.36 11.65 -18.94
N ASN A 50 -1.51 12.13 -18.03
CA ASN A 50 -0.36 12.98 -18.35
C ASN A 50 0.91 12.16 -18.68
N GLY A 51 0.85 10.83 -18.54
CA GLY A 51 1.97 9.93 -18.79
C GLY A 51 2.79 9.56 -17.55
N ASP A 52 2.48 10.12 -16.37
CA ASP A 52 3.20 9.79 -15.14
C ASP A 52 2.93 8.35 -14.73
N VAL A 53 4.01 7.65 -14.37
CA VAL A 53 4.01 6.23 -14.04
C VAL A 53 4.18 6.03 -12.54
N ARG A 54 3.29 5.24 -11.93
CA ARG A 54 3.36 4.84 -10.52
C ARG A 54 3.36 3.32 -10.37
N LYS A 55 4.11 2.84 -9.38
CA LYS A 55 4.18 1.43 -8.98
C LYS A 55 3.20 1.23 -7.83
N ILE A 56 2.23 0.34 -8.00
CA ILE A 56 1.12 0.13 -7.06
C ILE A 56 1.28 -1.21 -6.35
N GLU A 57 1.45 -1.17 -5.04
CA GLU A 57 1.31 -2.31 -4.13
C GLU A 57 -0.10 -2.30 -3.54
N VAL A 58 -0.79 -3.43 -3.57
CA VAL A 58 -2.15 -3.59 -3.07
C VAL A 58 -2.15 -4.40 -1.78
N LYS A 59 -2.82 -3.89 -0.75
CA LYS A 59 -3.01 -4.55 0.55
C LYS A 59 -4.49 -4.65 0.87
N SER A 60 -5.04 -5.86 0.72
CA SER A 60 -6.44 -6.14 1.00
C SER A 60 -6.64 -6.61 2.43
N MET A 61 -7.62 -6.04 3.12
CA MET A 61 -7.86 -6.25 4.55
C MET A 61 -9.36 -6.46 4.77
N ALA A 62 -9.74 -7.56 5.42
CA ALA A 62 -11.14 -7.86 5.76
C ALA A 62 -11.44 -7.72 7.26
N THR A 63 -10.40 -7.86 8.08
CA THR A 63 -10.45 -7.69 9.53
C THR A 63 -9.13 -7.07 9.98
N ASN A 64 -9.14 -6.41 11.14
CA ASN A 64 -7.95 -5.86 11.77
C ASN A 64 -7.11 -4.94 10.85
N TYR A 65 -7.61 -3.72 10.64
CA TYR A 65 -7.06 -2.69 9.75
C TYR A 65 -5.75 -2.04 10.22
N LYS A 66 -4.93 -2.77 10.98
CA LYS A 66 -3.74 -2.26 11.67
C LYS A 66 -2.44 -2.97 11.29
N TRP A 67 -2.46 -3.88 10.32
CA TRP A 67 -1.24 -4.64 9.99
C TRP A 67 -1.08 -4.87 8.51
N ILE A 68 0.15 -4.71 8.03
CA ILE A 68 0.54 -5.21 6.70
C ILE A 68 1.84 -5.98 6.77
N ALA A 69 2.06 -6.80 5.75
CA ALA A 69 3.33 -7.43 5.50
C ALA A 69 3.90 -7.00 4.15
N ILE A 70 5.19 -6.66 4.14
CA ILE A 70 5.98 -6.42 2.92
C ILE A 70 6.97 -7.56 2.80
N SER A 71 6.87 -8.31 1.71
CA SER A 71 7.61 -9.56 1.53
C SER A 71 8.56 -9.40 0.35
N SER A 72 9.78 -9.95 0.49
CA SER A 72 10.91 -9.84 -0.42
C SER A 72 11.76 -8.57 -0.27
N LEU A 73 13.07 -8.73 -0.56
CA LEU A 73 14.01 -7.63 -0.62
C LEU A 73 13.61 -6.58 -1.66
N VAL A 74 12.98 -6.97 -2.77
CA VAL A 74 12.59 -6.04 -3.83
C VAL A 74 11.46 -5.14 -3.34
N ALA A 75 10.41 -5.70 -2.74
CA ALA A 75 9.31 -4.88 -2.21
C ALA A 75 9.77 -3.95 -1.08
N ILE A 76 10.68 -4.41 -0.21
CA ILE A 76 11.29 -3.57 0.83
C ILE A 76 12.10 -2.43 0.18
N ASP A 77 12.96 -2.74 -0.79
CA ASP A 77 13.74 -1.73 -1.52
C ASP A 77 12.84 -0.67 -2.16
N LYS A 78 11.78 -1.11 -2.83
CA LYS A 78 10.80 -0.20 -3.45
C LYS A 78 10.08 0.66 -2.42
N LEU A 79 9.64 0.08 -1.30
CA LEU A 79 8.96 0.82 -0.25
C LEU A 79 9.81 1.98 0.28
N PHE A 80 11.10 1.77 0.54
CA PHE A 80 11.94 2.75 1.24
C PHE A 80 12.67 3.71 0.29
N PHE A 81 12.97 3.31 -0.95
CA PHE A 81 13.90 4.06 -1.80
C PHE A 81 13.31 4.51 -3.16
N GLU A 82 12.09 4.07 -3.51
CA GLU A 82 11.44 4.48 -4.75
C GLU A 82 10.43 5.60 -4.50
N ARG A 83 10.55 6.72 -5.24
CA ARG A 83 9.68 7.89 -5.07
C ARG A 83 8.25 7.64 -5.54
N ASP A 84 8.05 6.95 -6.66
CA ASP A 84 6.74 6.71 -7.29
C ASP A 84 6.12 5.37 -6.86
N TYR A 85 6.36 4.96 -5.62
CA TYR A 85 5.81 3.74 -5.04
C TYR A 85 4.60 4.07 -4.16
N TRP A 86 3.44 3.58 -4.56
CA TRP A 86 2.17 3.83 -3.89
C TRP A 86 1.64 2.53 -3.27
N ILE A 87 1.01 2.64 -2.10
CA ILE A 87 0.32 1.52 -1.46
C ILE A 87 -1.17 1.81 -1.48
N TYR A 88 -1.93 0.88 -2.03
CA TYR A 88 -3.38 0.94 -2.13
C TYR A 88 -3.93 -0.05 -1.11
N PHE A 89 -4.51 0.47 -0.03
CA PHE A 89 -5.18 -0.35 0.95
C PHE A 89 -6.64 -0.53 0.55
N VAL A 90 -7.09 -1.79 0.50
CA VAL A 90 -8.48 -2.12 0.19
C VAL A 90 -9.15 -2.66 1.44
N LEU A 91 -10.11 -1.91 1.98
CA LEU A 91 -10.85 -2.32 3.18
C LEU A 91 -12.17 -2.98 2.76
N LEU A 92 -12.27 -4.28 3.05
CA LEU A 92 -13.44 -5.11 2.80
C LEU A 92 -14.19 -5.37 4.12
N PRO A 93 -15.52 -5.51 4.09
CA PRO A 93 -16.40 -5.47 2.92
C PRO A 93 -16.84 -4.06 2.49
N GLN A 94 -16.31 -2.99 3.09
CA GLN A 94 -16.78 -1.62 2.85
C GLN A 94 -16.36 -1.04 1.49
N ASN A 95 -15.51 -1.77 0.74
CA ASN A 95 -15.00 -1.42 -0.58
C ASN A 95 -14.32 -0.05 -0.63
N TYR A 96 -13.59 0.31 0.43
CA TYR A 96 -12.72 1.47 0.41
C TYR A 96 -11.43 1.13 -0.34
N VAL A 97 -10.94 2.09 -1.14
CA VAL A 97 -9.58 2.10 -1.67
C VAL A 97 -8.89 3.36 -1.16
N ILE A 98 -7.89 3.17 -0.30
CA ILE A 98 -7.08 4.24 0.29
C ILE A 98 -5.75 4.25 -0.46
N MET A 99 -5.50 5.31 -1.21
CA MET A 99 -4.30 5.46 -2.01
C MET A 99 -3.28 6.28 -1.22
N THR A 100 -2.08 5.75 -1.00
CA THR A 100 -1.06 6.41 -0.20
C THR A 100 0.29 6.44 -0.91
N LYS A 101 1.11 7.43 -0.59
CA LYS A 101 2.55 7.39 -0.90
C LYS A 101 3.20 6.35 0.01
N GLY A 102 4.01 5.44 -0.53
CA GLY A 102 4.53 4.29 0.21
C GLY A 102 5.32 4.66 1.47
N PHE A 103 6.55 5.17 1.31
CA PHE A 103 7.37 5.54 2.47
C PHE A 103 6.75 6.63 3.34
N PRO A 104 6.21 7.74 2.81
CA PRO A 104 5.63 8.79 3.64
C PRO A 104 4.49 8.29 4.54
N PHE A 105 3.65 7.38 4.03
CA PHE A 105 2.58 6.77 4.84
C PHE A 105 3.12 5.88 5.95
N VAL A 106 4.06 4.98 5.64
CA VAL A 106 4.67 4.10 6.66
C VAL A 106 5.39 4.94 7.72
N LYS A 107 6.14 5.96 7.29
CA LYS A 107 6.83 6.90 8.17
C LYS A 107 5.84 7.57 9.14
N ARG A 108 4.75 8.13 8.61
CA ARG A 108 3.72 8.80 9.41
C ARG A 108 3.03 7.84 10.38
N GLN A 109 2.61 6.68 9.89
CA GLN A 109 1.83 5.73 10.68
C GLN A 109 2.64 5.12 11.82
N LEU A 110 3.93 4.85 11.61
CA LEU A 110 4.78 4.29 12.66
C LEU A 110 5.43 5.34 13.56
N SER A 111 5.11 6.64 13.37
CA SER A 111 5.86 7.76 13.95
C SER A 111 7.37 7.57 13.78
N PHE A 112 7.75 6.99 12.65
CA PHE A 112 9.12 6.60 12.38
C PHE A 112 9.89 7.84 11.95
N THR A 113 10.93 8.18 12.70
CA THR A 113 11.85 9.25 12.33
C THR A 113 13.15 8.58 11.88
N PRO A 114 13.27 8.16 10.62
CA PRO A 114 14.53 7.69 10.10
C PRO A 114 15.53 8.83 10.20
N ASN A 115 16.68 8.57 10.81
CA ASN A 115 17.88 9.34 10.52
C ASN A 115 18.62 8.69 9.34
N ASP A 116 19.56 9.42 8.76
CA ASP A 116 20.33 8.96 7.60
C ASP A 116 21.01 7.60 7.89
N ASP A 117 21.54 7.41 9.10
CA ASP A 117 22.15 6.17 9.56
C ASP A 117 21.22 4.95 9.44
N SER A 118 19.93 5.10 9.79
CA SER A 118 18.97 4.00 9.75
C SER A 118 18.63 3.54 8.33
N LEU A 119 18.56 4.49 7.38
CA LEU A 119 18.33 4.20 5.96
C LEU A 119 19.58 3.63 5.31
N GLU A 120 20.76 4.13 5.68
CA GLU A 120 22.04 3.59 5.24
C GLU A 120 22.21 2.14 5.72
N ALA A 121 21.97 1.87 7.01
CA ALA A 121 22.03 0.51 7.56
C ALA A 121 21.07 -0.45 6.85
N LEU A 122 19.85 0.00 6.51
CA LEU A 122 18.90 -0.80 5.73
C LEU A 122 19.44 -1.09 4.33
N GLN A 123 20.02 -0.10 3.64
CA GLN A 123 20.64 -0.29 2.32
C GLN A 123 21.82 -1.26 2.38
N GLU A 124 22.69 -1.13 3.38
CA GLU A 124 23.84 -2.02 3.58
C GLU A 124 23.40 -3.46 3.83
N TRP A 125 22.42 -3.66 4.70
CA TRP A 125 21.83 -4.97 4.97
C TRP A 125 21.27 -5.61 3.68
N MET A 126 20.55 -4.85 2.86
CA MET A 126 20.04 -5.35 1.58
C MET A 126 21.17 -5.70 0.61
N LYS A 127 22.21 -4.87 0.50
CA LYS A 127 23.40 -5.13 -0.34
C LYS A 127 24.12 -6.41 0.09
N ALA A 128 24.33 -6.59 1.40
CA ALA A 128 24.96 -7.76 1.97
C ALA A 128 24.14 -9.03 1.68
N THR A 129 22.82 -8.98 1.88
CA THR A 129 21.92 -10.12 1.63
C THR A 129 21.92 -10.52 0.14
N ARG A 130 21.89 -9.54 -0.78
CA ARG A 130 22.00 -9.80 -2.23
C ARG A 130 23.37 -10.38 -2.63
N LYS A 131 24.46 -9.92 -2.01
CA LYS A 131 25.82 -10.46 -2.24
C LYS A 131 25.90 -11.91 -1.78
N LEU A 132 25.41 -12.20 -0.57
CA LEU A 132 25.42 -13.56 -0.01
C LEU A 132 24.63 -14.53 -0.87
N GLY A 133 23.42 -14.16 -1.32
CA GLY A 133 22.61 -15.00 -2.20
C GLY A 133 23.30 -15.32 -3.54
N ARG A 134 24.03 -14.37 -4.13
CA ARG A 134 24.81 -14.61 -5.36
C ARG A 134 25.98 -15.58 -5.15
N LEU A 135 26.66 -15.49 -4.01
CA LEU A 135 27.83 -16.33 -3.72
C LEU A 135 27.46 -17.76 -3.33
N THR A 136 26.32 -17.94 -2.66
CA THR A 136 25.95 -19.21 -2.04
C THR A 136 24.82 -19.94 -2.75
N GLY A 137 24.12 -19.27 -3.67
CA GLY A 137 22.87 -19.76 -4.25
C GLY A 137 21.67 -19.71 -3.28
N LEU A 138 21.85 -19.20 -2.05
CA LEU A 138 20.77 -19.10 -1.06
C LEU A 138 19.74 -18.05 -1.45
N LYS A 139 18.46 -18.40 -1.26
CA LYS A 139 17.33 -17.48 -1.48
C LYS A 139 16.83 -16.92 -0.16
N PHE A 140 17.14 -15.66 0.11
CA PHE A 140 16.65 -14.95 1.30
C PHE A 140 15.27 -14.32 1.03
N LEU A 141 14.32 -14.59 1.92
CA LEU A 141 12.94 -14.11 1.84
C LEU A 141 12.61 -13.27 3.08
N PRO A 142 13.12 -12.02 3.19
CA PRO A 142 12.77 -11.18 4.31
C PRO A 142 11.29 -10.78 4.24
N LYS A 143 10.71 -10.61 5.42
CA LYS A 143 9.34 -10.16 5.62
C LYS A 143 9.31 -9.10 6.71
N LEU A 144 8.91 -7.88 6.36
CA LEU A 144 8.60 -6.84 7.34
C LEU A 144 7.12 -6.95 7.71
N GLN A 145 6.82 -6.98 9.00
CA GLN A 145 5.46 -6.88 9.52
C GLN A 145 5.31 -5.53 10.22
N LEU A 146 4.40 -4.70 9.72
CA LEU A 146 4.22 -3.33 10.20
C LEU A 146 2.92 -3.27 10.99
N LYS A 147 3.01 -2.93 12.28
CA LYS A 147 1.86 -2.65 13.16
C LYS A 147 1.54 -1.17 13.11
N PHE A 148 0.38 -0.82 12.62
CA PHE A 148 -0.13 0.54 12.65
C PHE A 148 -0.78 0.84 14.01
N PRO A 149 -0.34 1.89 14.72
CA PRO A 149 -1.02 2.42 15.90
C PRO A 149 -2.48 2.80 15.60
N ILE A 150 -2.71 3.50 14.47
CA ILE A 150 -4.02 3.98 14.02
C ILE A 150 -4.54 3.03 12.93
N GLY A 151 -5.82 2.62 13.04
CA GLY A 151 -6.46 1.77 12.04
C GLY A 151 -6.73 2.51 10.74
N LEU A 152 -6.66 1.82 9.60
CA LEU A 152 -6.97 2.45 8.31
C LEU A 152 -8.43 2.90 8.22
N ASP A 153 -9.35 2.20 8.88
CA ASP A 153 -10.74 2.61 9.03
C ASP A 153 -10.90 3.91 9.83
N GLU A 154 -10.08 4.09 10.86
CA GLU A 154 -10.02 5.32 11.64
C GLU A 154 -9.46 6.49 10.82
N ILE A 155 -8.44 6.24 9.98
CA ILE A 155 -7.93 7.23 9.02
C ILE A 155 -9.01 7.61 8.01
N VAL A 156 -9.73 6.63 7.45
CA VAL A 156 -10.85 6.89 6.54
C VAL A 156 -11.87 7.80 7.21
N LYS A 157 -12.37 7.40 8.39
CA LYS A 157 -13.35 8.20 9.14
C LYS A 157 -12.85 9.64 9.33
N ARG A 158 -11.65 9.80 9.87
CA ARG A 158 -11.03 11.09 10.17
C ARG A 158 -10.92 12.00 8.94
N LEU A 159 -10.43 11.48 7.82
CA LEU A 159 -10.26 12.27 6.59
C LEU A 159 -11.56 12.52 5.83
N THR A 160 -12.58 11.69 6.02
CA THR A 160 -13.91 11.95 5.46
C THR A 160 -14.72 12.94 6.28
N GLU A 161 -14.52 12.99 7.60
CA GLU A 161 -15.19 13.95 8.50
C GLU A 161 -14.46 15.30 8.54
N ASN A 162 -13.14 15.30 8.37
CA ASN A 162 -12.30 16.50 8.31
C ASN A 162 -11.31 16.45 7.14
N PRO A 163 -11.74 16.80 5.91
CA PRO A 163 -10.88 16.77 4.72
C PRO A 163 -9.68 17.73 4.77
N ASP A 164 -9.74 18.76 5.61
CA ASP A 164 -8.65 19.74 5.76
C ASP A 164 -7.56 19.30 6.75
N ASP A 165 -7.63 18.05 7.24
CA ASP A 165 -6.62 17.51 8.13
C ASP A 165 -5.25 17.37 7.44
N ARG A 166 -4.39 18.34 7.72
CA ARG A 166 -3.03 18.42 7.17
C ARG A 166 -2.09 17.34 7.68
N VAL A 167 -2.43 16.61 8.75
CA VAL A 167 -1.54 15.59 9.34
C VAL A 167 -1.22 14.46 8.34
N TRP A 168 -2.21 14.07 7.54
CA TRP A 168 -2.09 12.95 6.60
C TRP A 168 -1.87 13.37 5.16
N HIS A 169 -2.02 14.66 4.86
CA HIS A 169 -1.99 15.23 3.51
C HIS A 169 -0.76 14.82 2.70
N ASP A 170 0.43 14.84 3.31
CA ASP A 170 1.67 14.44 2.63
C ASP A 170 1.76 12.94 2.31
N SER A 171 0.86 12.12 2.84
CA SER A 171 0.96 10.66 2.85
C SER A 171 -0.24 9.93 2.26
N VAL A 172 -1.46 10.41 2.49
CA VAL A 172 -2.70 9.89 1.90
C VAL A 172 -3.06 10.77 0.71
N ILE A 173 -3.22 10.16 -0.46
CA ILE A 173 -3.42 10.87 -1.72
C ILE A 173 -4.92 11.04 -1.96
N GLU A 174 -5.65 9.93 -1.98
CA GLU A 174 -7.08 9.89 -2.25
C GLU A 174 -7.73 8.73 -1.47
N ILE A 175 -9.00 8.90 -1.12
CA ILE A 175 -9.84 7.80 -0.60
C ILE A 175 -11.06 7.69 -1.50
N TRP A 176 -11.30 6.49 -1.99
CA TRP A 176 -12.46 6.15 -2.82
C TRP A 176 -13.29 5.07 -2.16
N GLN A 177 -14.59 5.06 -2.46
CA GLN A 177 -15.48 3.98 -2.07
C GLN A 177 -16.34 3.55 -3.25
N ASN A 178 -16.57 2.24 -3.37
CA ASN A 178 -17.53 1.67 -4.31
C ASN A 178 -18.72 1.06 -3.56
N ARG A 179 -19.86 1.75 -3.57
CA ARG A 179 -21.16 1.19 -3.10
C ARG A 179 -22.10 0.99 -4.29
N ASP A 180 -22.55 2.09 -4.87
CA ASP A 180 -23.41 2.13 -6.07
C ASP A 180 -22.65 2.73 -7.28
N GLY A 181 -21.32 2.67 -7.23
CA GLY A 181 -20.40 3.39 -8.11
C GLY A 181 -19.23 4.00 -7.35
N TRP A 182 -18.18 4.38 -8.08
CA TRP A 182 -16.99 5.01 -7.50
C TRP A 182 -17.26 6.45 -7.08
N LYS A 183 -17.08 6.72 -5.80
CA LYS A 183 -17.10 8.07 -5.23
C LYS A 183 -15.77 8.39 -4.57
N ARG A 184 -15.20 9.55 -4.89
CA ARG A 184 -14.05 10.10 -4.16
C ARG A 184 -14.55 10.74 -2.88
N LEU A 185 -14.10 10.23 -1.74
CA LEU A 185 -14.47 10.72 -0.42
C LEU A 185 -13.42 11.70 0.15
N TYR A 186 -12.17 11.57 -0.29
CA TYR A 186 -11.07 12.42 0.11
C TYR A 186 -10.08 12.58 -1.04
N ALA A 187 -9.46 13.75 -1.14
CA ALA A 187 -8.30 14.04 -1.96
C ALA A 187 -7.42 15.06 -1.26
N ALA A 188 -6.12 14.79 -1.13
CA ALA A 188 -5.16 15.80 -0.68
C ALA A 188 -5.06 16.91 -1.74
N VAL A 189 -5.21 18.16 -1.32
CA VAL A 189 -5.04 19.34 -2.20
C VAL A 189 -3.56 19.43 -2.60
N GLN A 190 -3.21 19.27 -3.87
CA GLN A 190 -1.83 19.52 -4.29
C GLN A 190 -1.55 21.02 -4.11
N GLU A 191 -0.74 21.41 -3.13
CA GLU A 191 -0.15 22.75 -3.13
C GLU A 191 0.80 22.80 -4.33
N GLU A 192 0.49 23.66 -5.31
CA GLU A 192 1.40 23.99 -6.41
C GLU A 192 2.68 24.54 -5.80
N CYS A 193 3.78 23.79 -5.89
CA CYS A 193 5.14 24.27 -5.61
C CYS A 193 5.74 24.90 -6.86
#